data_AF-A0A851HKI1-F1
#
_entry.id   AF-A0A851HKI1-F1
#
_cell.length_a   1.000
_cell.length_b   1.000
_cell.length_c   1.000
_cell.angle_alpha   90.00
_cell.angle_beta   90.00
_cell.angle_gamma   90.00
#
_symmetry.space_group_name_H-M   'P 1'
#
loop_
_entity.id
_entity.type
_entity.pdbx_description
1 polymer ?
#
loop_
_entity_poly.entity_id
_entity_poly.type
_entity_poly.pdbx_seq_one_letter_code
_entity_poly.pdbx_strand_id
1 'polypeptide(L)'
;MSAKNNNQRYLLTDNVAVEVKVRYVKQNNKNVREWYTNNLTTNYDGKNYSFDEVVLVFGHIDSDNPEFFLQPGQKVKVLGGNLNSLDTSVKNNVLTIDKFQQLSDKTQK
;
A
#
# COMPACT_ATOMS: atom_id res chain seq x y z
N MET A 1 5.63 12.63 -33.70
CA MET A 1 4.91 12.58 -32.43
C MET A 1 5.39 11.34 -31.69
N SER A 2 6.37 11.47 -30.80
CA SER A 2 6.93 10.32 -30.08
C SER A 2 5.98 9.93 -28.95
N ALA A 3 5.50 8.69 -28.99
CA ALA A 3 4.80 8.06 -27.89
C ALA A 3 5.69 8.14 -26.64
N LYS A 4 5.25 8.84 -25.60
CA LYS A 4 5.87 8.73 -24.28
C LYS A 4 5.56 7.33 -23.79
N ASN A 5 6.55 6.44 -23.84
CA ASN A 5 6.52 5.16 -23.14
C ASN A 5 6.28 5.46 -21.65
N ASN A 6 5.04 5.26 -21.20
CA ASN A 6 4.72 5.16 -19.78
C ASN A 6 5.35 3.86 -19.28
N ASN A 7 6.63 3.92 -18.92
CA ASN A 7 7.32 2.84 -18.23
C ASN A 7 6.74 2.74 -16.82
N GLN A 8 5.56 2.12 -16.68
CA GLN A 8 5.05 1.68 -15.39
C GLN A 8 6.10 0.74 -14.81
N ARG A 9 6.78 1.18 -13.75
CA ARG A 9 7.73 0.37 -13.01
C ARG A 9 6.97 -0.25 -11.86
N TYR A 10 6.84 -1.57 -11.94
CA TYR A 10 6.30 -2.40 -10.88
C TYR A 10 7.44 -2.79 -9.97
N LEU A 11 7.32 -2.52 -8.68
CA LEU A 11 8.20 -3.09 -7.67
C LEU A 11 7.44 -4.20 -6.95
N LEU A 12 7.91 -5.43 -7.14
CA LEU A 12 7.45 -6.56 -6.33
C LEU A 12 7.91 -6.33 -4.91
N THR A 13 6.95 -6.29 -3.98
CA THR A 13 7.21 -5.97 -2.58
C THR A 13 6.81 -7.16 -1.72
N ASP A 14 7.81 -7.90 -1.26
CA ASP A 14 7.63 -9.05 -0.37
C ASP A 14 8.28 -8.77 0.98
N ASN A 15 7.67 -9.30 2.03
CA ASN A 15 8.13 -9.20 3.42
C ASN A 15 8.25 -7.78 4.00
N VAL A 16 7.46 -6.82 3.52
CA VAL A 16 7.47 -5.46 4.06
C VAL A 16 6.37 -5.27 5.10
N ALA A 17 6.73 -4.73 6.27
CA ALA A 17 5.75 -4.37 7.29
C ALA A 17 5.20 -2.97 7.01
N VAL A 18 3.88 -2.83 7.03
CA VAL A 18 3.18 -1.55 6.86
C VAL A 18 2.18 -1.35 7.98
N GLU A 19 2.01 -0.11 8.40
CA GLU A 19 0.97 0.29 9.34
C GLU A 19 -0.22 0.83 8.53
N VAL A 20 -1.37 0.19 8.69
CA VAL A 20 -2.57 0.52 7.93
C VAL A 20 -3.24 1.73 8.56
N LYS A 21 -3.27 2.84 7.83
CA LYS A 21 -3.96 4.07 8.21
C LYS A 21 -5.16 4.31 7.32
N VAL A 22 -6.10 5.10 7.82
CA VAL A 22 -7.35 5.44 7.13
C VAL A 22 -7.49 6.93 7.02
N ARG A 23 -7.88 7.40 5.83
CA ARG A 23 -8.43 8.73 5.62
C ARG A 23 -9.68 8.65 4.74
N TYR A 24 -10.47 9.71 4.76
CA TYR A 24 -11.60 9.87 3.85
C TYR A 24 -11.26 10.96 2.83
N VAL A 25 -11.32 10.60 1.55
CA VAL A 25 -11.06 11.51 0.43
C VAL A 25 -12.36 11.77 -0.33
N LYS A 26 -12.55 13.00 -0.81
CA LYS A 26 -13.69 13.32 -1.68
C LYS A 26 -13.37 12.86 -3.10
N GLN A 27 -14.15 11.91 -3.62
CA GLN A 27 -14.13 11.51 -5.02
C GLN A 27 -15.56 11.54 -5.57
N ASN A 28 -15.76 12.24 -6.69
CA ASN A 28 -17.08 12.32 -7.37
C ASN A 28 -18.23 12.69 -6.41
N ASN A 29 -18.02 13.70 -5.56
CA ASN A 29 -18.96 14.16 -4.51
C ASN A 29 -19.33 13.12 -3.43
N LYS A 30 -18.58 12.01 -3.31
CA LYS A 30 -18.72 11.03 -2.23
C LYS A 30 -17.45 10.99 -1.39
N ASN A 31 -17.61 10.76 -0.09
CA ASN A 31 -16.48 10.46 0.80
C ASN A 31 -16.12 8.99 0.62
N VAL A 32 -14.97 8.73 0.03
CA VAL A 32 -14.43 7.38 -0.19
C VAL A 32 -13.37 7.14 0.88
N ARG A 33 -13.44 5.97 1.51
CA ARG A 33 -12.41 5.54 2.45
C ARG A 33 -11.17 5.12 1.68
N GLU A 34 -10.02 5.62 2.09
CA GLU A 34 -8.72 5.30 1.51
C GLU A 34 -7.78 4.76 2.59
N TRP A 35 -7.18 3.61 2.30
CA TRP A 35 -6.15 3.00 3.14
C TRP A 35 -4.78 3.47 2.69
N TYR A 36 -3.91 3.79 3.62
CA TYR A 36 -2.55 4.25 3.28
C TYR A 36 -1.56 3.86 4.37
N THR A 37 -0.27 3.93 4.05
CA THR A 37 0.84 3.84 5.01
C THR A 37 1.79 5.00 4.77
N ASN A 38 2.57 5.36 5.79
CA ASN A 38 3.65 6.33 5.67
C ASN A 38 5.00 5.65 5.75
N ASN A 39 6.03 6.33 5.23
CA ASN A 39 7.44 5.94 5.36
C ASN A 39 7.69 4.47 4.95
N LEU A 40 7.07 4.03 3.86
CA LEU A 40 7.27 2.68 3.33
C LEU A 40 8.71 2.57 2.83
N THR A 41 9.46 1.65 3.40
CA THR A 41 10.81 1.30 2.91
C THR A 41 10.79 -0.12 2.35
N THR A 42 11.32 -0.29 1.14
CA THR A 42 11.44 -1.61 0.50
C THR A 42 12.80 -1.76 -0.17
N ASN A 43 13.30 -2.98 -0.24
CA ASN A 43 14.48 -3.32 -1.03
C ASN A 43 14.04 -4.05 -2.31
N TYR A 44 14.44 -3.53 -3.46
CA TYR A 44 14.21 -4.16 -4.75
C TYR A 44 15.49 -4.09 -5.58
N ASP A 45 15.91 -5.24 -6.10
CA ASP A 45 17.13 -5.36 -6.93
C ASP A 45 18.38 -4.76 -6.26
N GLY A 46 18.53 -5.01 -4.94
CA GLY A 46 19.66 -4.51 -4.15
C GLY A 46 19.62 -3.00 -3.87
N LYS A 47 18.59 -2.28 -4.31
CA LYS A 47 18.38 -0.85 -4.05
C LYS A 47 17.28 -0.64 -3.03
N ASN A 48 17.51 0.30 -2.11
CA ASN A 48 16.51 0.72 -1.14
C ASN A 48 15.67 1.85 -1.73
N TYR A 49 14.36 1.72 -1.61
CA TYR A 49 13.38 2.73 -1.99
C TYR A 49 12.61 3.17 -0.75
N SER A 50 12.39 4.47 -0.61
CA SER A 50 11.61 5.06 0.48
C SER A 50 10.48 5.89 -0.11
N PHE A 51 9.29 5.74 0.45
CA PHE A 51 8.08 6.44 0.02
C PHE A 51 7.39 7.05 1.24
N ASP A 52 7.21 8.37 1.25
CA ASP A 52 6.61 9.10 2.37
C ASP A 52 5.15 8.70 2.63
N GLU A 53 4.42 8.44 1.54
CA GLU A 53 3.04 7.99 1.55
C GLU A 53 2.78 7.00 0.41
N VAL A 54 2.07 5.92 0.74
CA VAL A 54 1.64 4.90 -0.21
C VAL A 54 0.20 4.52 0.08
N VAL A 55 -0.66 4.62 -0.94
CA VAL A 55 -2.04 4.14 -0.88
C VAL A 55 -2.03 2.62 -0.94
N LEU A 56 -2.75 1.97 -0.03
CA LEU A 56 -2.87 0.52 0.06
C LEU A 56 -4.17 0.07 -0.59
N VAL A 57 -4.08 -0.87 -1.52
CA VAL A 57 -5.24 -1.51 -2.15
C VAL A 57 -5.13 -3.00 -1.90
N PHE A 58 -6.08 -3.58 -1.17
CA PHE A 58 -6.05 -5.01 -0.86
C PHE A 58 -6.89 -5.78 -1.89
N GLY A 59 -6.24 -6.61 -2.71
CA GLY A 59 -6.86 -7.24 -3.87
C GLY A 59 -7.88 -8.33 -3.54
N HIS A 60 -7.78 -8.95 -2.36
CA HIS A 60 -8.60 -10.11 -1.97
C HIS A 60 -9.45 -9.89 -0.72
N ILE A 61 -9.61 -8.63 -0.29
CA ILE A 61 -10.54 -8.32 0.81
C ILE A 61 -11.89 -7.97 0.20
N ASP A 62 -12.95 -8.52 0.77
CA ASP A 62 -14.32 -8.17 0.41
C ASP A 62 -14.53 -6.65 0.59
N SER A 63 -14.86 -5.95 -0.50
CA SER A 63 -15.08 -4.51 -0.49
C SER A 63 -16.24 -4.09 0.41
N ASP A 64 -17.16 -5.02 0.69
CA ASP A 64 -18.35 -4.73 1.49
C ASP A 64 -18.05 -4.78 3.00
N ASN A 65 -17.01 -5.51 3.43
CA ASN A 65 -16.64 -5.64 4.86
C ASN A 65 -15.12 -5.63 5.14
N PRO A 66 -14.36 -4.62 4.70
CA PRO A 66 -12.90 -4.60 4.89
C PRO A 66 -12.48 -4.43 6.36
N GLU A 67 -13.33 -3.89 7.22
CA GLU A 67 -13.07 -3.67 8.66
C GLU A 67 -12.91 -4.98 9.44
N PHE A 68 -13.48 -6.08 8.94
CA PHE A 68 -13.31 -7.40 9.56
C PHE A 68 -11.88 -7.92 9.42
N PHE A 69 -11.17 -7.44 8.39
CA PHE A 69 -9.83 -7.89 8.03
C PHE A 69 -8.75 -6.85 8.32
N LEU A 70 -9.12 -5.57 8.44
CA LEU A 70 -8.18 -4.47 8.63
C LEU A 70 -8.73 -3.41 9.57
N GLN A 71 -8.00 -3.16 10.64
CA GLN A 71 -8.29 -2.07 11.58
C GLN A 71 -7.33 -0.89 11.34
N PRO A 72 -7.78 0.37 11.49
CA PRO A 72 -6.88 1.51 11.52
C PRO A 72 -5.81 1.34 12.62
N GLY A 73 -4.55 1.64 12.30
CA GLY A 73 -3.39 1.43 13.16
C GLY A 73 -2.84 -0.01 13.15
N GLN A 74 -3.53 -0.96 12.50
CA GLN A 74 -3.08 -2.34 12.45
C GLN A 74 -1.81 -2.47 11.63
N LYS A 75 -0.83 -3.19 12.16
CA LYS A 75 0.37 -3.55 11.42
C LYS A 75 0.14 -4.83 10.64
N VAL A 76 0.47 -4.80 9.37
CA VAL A 76 0.41 -5.97 8.50
C VAL A 76 1.76 -6.17 7.83
N LYS A 77 2.16 -7.43 7.69
CA LYS A 77 3.29 -7.83 6.87
C LYS A 77 2.78 -8.19 5.49
N VAL A 78 3.14 -7.40 4.49
CA VAL A 78 2.90 -7.69 3.07
C VAL A 78 3.80 -8.85 2.69
N LEU A 79 3.19 -9.96 2.27
CA LEU A 79 3.87 -11.19 1.83
C LEU A 79 3.90 -11.29 0.29
N GLY A 80 3.09 -10.49 -0.39
CA GLY A 80 3.05 -10.40 -1.84
C GLY A 80 2.23 -9.20 -2.27
N GLY A 81 2.80 -8.38 -3.14
CA GLY A 81 2.13 -7.23 -3.71
C GLY A 81 2.94 -6.50 -4.77
N ASN A 82 2.26 -5.63 -5.48
CA ASN A 82 2.79 -4.83 -6.57
C ASN A 82 2.70 -3.35 -6.20
N LEU A 83 3.86 -2.71 -6.02
CA LEU A 83 3.92 -1.26 -5.88
C LEU A 83 4.01 -0.65 -7.29
N ASN A 84 2.94 0.03 -7.67
CA ASN A 84 2.87 0.79 -8.91
C ASN A 84 3.44 2.18 -8.62
N SER A 85 4.69 2.43 -9.02
CA SER A 85 5.31 3.76 -8.95
C SER A 85 5.68 4.22 -10.35
N LEU A 86 5.31 5.46 -10.70
CA LEU A 86 5.70 6.09 -11.96
C LEU A 86 6.69 7.26 -11.79
N ASP A 87 6.83 7.82 -10.59
CA ASP A 87 7.82 8.84 -10.27
C ASP A 87 7.81 9.09 -8.75
N THR A 88 8.96 9.24 -8.11
CA THR A 88 9.04 9.63 -6.68
C THR A 88 8.47 11.04 -6.45
N SER A 89 8.22 11.79 -7.52
CA SER A 89 7.53 13.10 -7.49
C SER A 89 6.00 13.02 -7.58
N VAL A 90 5.40 11.85 -7.81
CA VAL A 90 3.93 11.71 -7.86
C VAL A 90 3.38 11.46 -6.45
N LYS A 91 2.36 12.25 -6.09
CA LYS A 91 1.65 12.18 -4.80
C LYS A 91 1.01 10.83 -4.46
N ASN A 92 0.85 9.91 -5.43
CA ASN A 92 -0.02 8.75 -5.30
C ASN A 92 0.70 7.45 -5.69
N ASN A 93 1.68 7.01 -4.90
CA ASN A 93 2.20 5.65 -5.01
C ASN A 93 1.12 4.67 -4.53
N VAL A 94 0.87 3.60 -5.28
CA VAL A 94 -0.19 2.63 -4.95
C VAL A 94 0.42 1.25 -4.79
N LEU A 95 0.31 0.68 -3.59
CA LEU A 95 0.66 -0.70 -3.30
C LEU A 95 -0.59 -1.57 -3.36
N THR A 96 -0.65 -2.42 -4.38
CA THR A 96 -1.66 -3.48 -4.46
C THR A 96 -1.15 -4.68 -3.68
N ILE A 97 -1.85 -5.05 -2.61
CA ILE A 97 -1.50 -6.13 -1.68
C ILE A 97 -2.35 -7.35 -2.05
N ASP A 98 -1.68 -8.39 -2.51
CA ASP A 98 -2.31 -9.67 -2.87
C ASP A 98 -2.30 -10.62 -1.66
N LYS A 99 -1.22 -10.61 -0.90
CA LYS A 99 -1.06 -11.46 0.29
C LYS A 99 -0.48 -10.67 1.44
N PHE A 100 -1.10 -10.79 2.61
CA PHE A 100 -0.58 -10.18 3.83
C PHE A 100 -0.86 -11.07 5.04
N GLN A 101 -0.09 -10.84 6.09
CA GLN A 101 -0.28 -11.42 7.40
C GLN A 101 -0.47 -10.30 8.42
N GLN A 102 -1.53 -10.38 9.21
CA GLN A 102 -1.71 -9.47 10.34
C GLN A 102 -0.62 -9.73 11.38
N LEU A 103 0.08 -8.68 11.78
CA LEU A 103 1.00 -8.75 12.90
C LEU A 103 0.16 -8.45 14.15
N SER A 104 -0.23 -9.50 14.87
CA SER A 104 -0.86 -9.33 16.19
C SER A 104 0.11 -8.62 17.12
N ASP A 105 -0.38 -7.68 17.93
CA ASP A 105 0.34 -7.14 19.09
C ASP A 105 0.52 -8.26 20.15
N LYS A 106 1.33 -9.27 19.86
CA LYS A 106 1.81 -10.22 20.87
C LYS A 106 2.95 -9.58 21.65
N THR A 107 2.61 -8.56 22.43
CA THR A 107 3.43 -8.13 23.56
C THR A 107 2.55 -7.79 24.75
N GLN A 108 1.90 -8.81 25.29
CA GLN A 108 1.68 -8.89 26.73
C GLN A 108 2.19 -10.27 27.17
N LYS A 109 3.46 -10.31 27.54
CA LYS A 109 3.97 -11.26 28.54
C LYS A 109 4.01 -10.51 29.86
#